data_AF-A0A355YM51-F1
#
_entry.id   AF-A0A355YM51-F1
#
_cell.length_a   1.000
_cell.length_b   1.000
_cell.length_c   1.000
_cell.angle_alpha   90.00
_cell.angle_beta   90.00
_cell.angle_gamma   90.00
#
_symmetry.space_group_name_H-M   'P 1'
#
loop_
_entity.id
_entity.type
_entity.pdbx_description
1 polymer ?
#
loop_
_entity_poly.entity_id
_entity_poly.type
_entity_poly.pdbx_seq_one_letter_code
_entity_poly.pdbx_strand_id
1 'polypeptide(L)' 'VARYVDRIIVMNQGQVKFDGVPKEVFRHYKELEEIGLAAPQVTYLMQELKAKGAEVDTDATTIREAADAIENWLKGRQG' A
#
# COMPACT_ATOMS: atom_id res chain seq x y z
N VAL A 1 7.18 -8.73 5.34
CA VAL A 1 8.25 -7.77 5.00
C VAL A 1 7.91 -6.38 5.49
N ALA A 2 6.81 -5.76 5.05
CA ALA A 2 6.41 -4.39 5.43
C ALA A 2 6.42 -4.09 6.95
N ARG A 3 6.15 -5.09 7.79
CA ARG A 3 6.10 -4.96 9.26
C ARG A 3 7.46 -5.04 9.97
N TYR A 4 8.52 -5.45 9.29
CA TYR A 4 9.79 -5.85 9.92
C TYR A 4 11.01 -5.05 9.48
N VAL A 5 10.84 -4.09 8.56
CA VAL A 5 11.95 -3.35 7.98
C VAL A 5 11.65 -1.86 7.94
N ASP A 6 12.66 -1.04 8.21
CA ASP A 6 12.52 0.43 8.18
C ASP A 6 12.81 1.02 6.79
N ARG A 7 13.47 0.25 5.92
CA ARG A 7 13.89 0.66 4.57
C ARG A 7 13.77 -0.50 3.59
N ILE A 8 13.38 -0.17 2.36
CA ILE A 8 13.30 -1.10 1.23
C ILE A 8 14.10 -0.51 0.07
N ILE A 9 14.97 -1.34 -0.51
CA ILE A 9 15.64 -1.06 -1.77
C ILE A 9 15.13 -2.06 -2.79
N VAL A 10 14.57 -1.55 -3.89
CA VAL A 10 14.08 -2.35 -5.01
C VAL A 10 15.09 -2.26 -6.15
N MET A 11 15.57 -3.43 -6.57
CA MET A 11 16.51 -3.56 -7.68
C MET A 11 15.76 -4.02 -8.93
N ASN A 12 16.04 -3.38 -10.07
CA ASN A 12 15.58 -3.83 -11.37
C ASN A 12 16.75 -3.81 -12.36
N GLN A 13 17.03 -4.93 -13.02
CA GLN A 13 18.10 -5.04 -14.04
C GLN A 13 19.46 -4.48 -13.59
N GLY A 14 19.85 -4.75 -12.34
CA GLY A 14 21.14 -4.32 -11.78
C GLY A 14 21.20 -2.84 -11.35
N GLN A 15 20.09 -2.11 -11.42
CA GLN A 15 19.98 -0.73 -10.95
C GLN A 15 18.97 -0.60 -9.81
N VAL A 16 19.18 0.39 -8.94
CA VAL A 16 18.21 0.74 -7.90
C VAL A 16 17.03 1.46 -8.56
N LYS A 17 15.84 0.88 -8.46
CA LYS A 17 14.58 1.43 -8.97
C LYS A 17 13.84 2.23 -7.89
N PHE A 18 13.81 1.72 -6.65
CA PHE A 18 13.26 2.42 -5.48
C PHE A 18 14.17 2.27 -4.27
N ASP A 19 14.20 3.30 -3.43
CA ASP A 19 14.94 3.33 -2.17
C ASP A 19 14.21 4.25 -1.20
N GLY A 20 13.58 3.69 -0.17
CA GLY A 20 12.78 4.47 0.77
C GLY A 20 12.16 3.63 1.88
N VAL A 21 11.27 4.24 2.65
CA VAL A 21 10.52 3.51 3.69
C VAL A 21 9.44 2.62 3.05
N PRO A 22 8.99 1.53 3.72
CA PRO A 22 8.01 0.61 3.15
C PRO A 22 6.77 1.28 2.55
N LYS A 23 6.21 2.27 3.24
CA LYS A 23 5.01 2.99 2.77
C LYS A 23 5.24 3.70 1.44
N GLU A 24 6.38 4.32 1.25
CA GLU A 24 6.72 5.03 0.01
C GLU A 24 6.92 4.02 -1.13
N VAL A 25 7.69 2.97 -0.90
CA VAL A 25 7.97 1.96 -1.93
C VAL A 25 6.69 1.24 -2.37
N PHE A 26 5.82 0.85 -1.43
CA PHE A 26 4.58 0.13 -1.77
C PHE A 26 3.51 1.00 -2.42
N ARG A 27 3.60 2.35 -2.38
CA ARG A 27 2.74 3.22 -3.20
C ARG A 27 2.95 2.99 -4.70
N HIS A 28 4.13 2.51 -5.09
CA HIS A 28 4.47 2.15 -6.47
C HIS A 28 4.04 0.73 -6.85
N TYR A 29 3.00 0.16 -6.21
CA TYR A 29 2.59 -1.23 -6.40
C TYR A 29 2.42 -1.65 -7.87
N LYS A 30 1.93 -0.77 -8.74
CA LYS A 30 1.83 -1.05 -10.19
C LYS A 30 3.20 -1.22 -10.86
N GLU A 31 4.13 -0.31 -10.58
CA GLU A 31 5.51 -0.41 -11.10
C GLU A 31 6.25 -1.61 -10.52
N LEU A 32 5.96 -1.97 -9.26
CA LEU A 32 6.49 -3.19 -8.63
C LEU A 32 5.99 -4.45 -9.37
N GLU A 33 4.71 -4.49 -9.77
CA GLU A 33 4.16 -5.60 -10.53
C GLU A 33 4.79 -5.74 -11.92
N GLU A 34 5.05 -4.61 -12.60
CA GLU A 34 5.72 -4.61 -13.91
C GLU A 34 7.11 -5.25 -13.87
N ILE A 35 7.78 -5.22 -12.72
CA ILE A 35 9.10 -5.84 -12.51
C ILE A 35 9.03 -7.19 -11.78
N GLY A 36 7.83 -7.77 -11.63
CA GLY A 36 7.62 -9.10 -11.06
C GLY A 36 7.58 -9.15 -9.52
N LEU A 37 7.39 -7.99 -8.86
CA LEU A 37 7.24 -7.90 -7.41
C LEU A 37 5.77 -7.66 -7.04
N ALA A 38 5.36 -8.14 -5.87
CA ALA A 38 4.00 -7.93 -5.35
C ALA A 38 4.02 -7.04 -4.10
N ALA A 39 3.04 -6.16 -3.99
CA ALA A 39 2.79 -5.41 -2.76
C ALA A 39 2.02 -6.28 -1.73
N PRO A 40 1.86 -5.84 -0.47
CA PRO A 40 0.98 -6.50 0.47
C PRO A 40 -0.47 -6.56 -0.02
N GLN A 41 -1.18 -7.68 0.21
CA GLN A 41 -2.59 -7.86 -0.19
C GLN A 41 -3.51 -6.72 0.25
N VAL A 42 -3.27 -6.17 1.45
CA VAL A 42 -4.05 -5.05 1.99
C VAL A 42 -3.96 -3.79 1.14
N THR A 43 -2.80 -3.53 0.51
CA THR A 43 -2.61 -2.37 -0.38
C THR A 43 -3.55 -2.47 -1.57
N TYR A 44 -3.68 -3.64 -2.18
CA TYR A 44 -4.62 -3.87 -3.29
C TYR A 44 -6.08 -3.67 -2.87
N LEU A 45 -6.48 -4.23 -1.73
CA LEU A 45 -7.83 -4.06 -1.20
C LEU A 45 -8.20 -2.58 -1.04
N MET A 46 -7.32 -1.78 -0.44
CA MET A 46 -7.60 -0.36 -0.23
C MET A 46 -7.69 0.41 -1.56
N GLN A 47 -6.83 0.10 -2.52
CA GLN A 47 -6.89 0.69 -3.86
C GLN A 47 -8.19 0.32 -4.59
N GLU A 48 -8.64 -0.94 -4.48
CA GLU A 48 -9.93 -1.36 -5.03
C GLU A 48 -11.12 -0.66 -4.37
N LEU A 49 -11.11 -0.50 -3.05
CA LEU A 49 -12.14 0.26 -2.33
C LEU A 49 -12.22 1.69 -2.85
N LYS A 50 -11.07 2.35 -3.02
CA LYS A 50 -10.99 3.70 -3.59
C LYS A 50 -11.50 3.74 -5.02
N ALA A 51 -11.13 2.77 -5.86
CA ALA A 51 -11.63 2.66 -7.23
C ALA A 51 -13.16 2.46 -7.30
N LYS A 52 -13.77 1.86 -6.28
CA LYS A 52 -15.22 1.71 -6.13
C LYS A 52 -15.91 2.93 -5.52
N GLY A 53 -15.20 4.03 -5.31
CA GLY A 53 -15.74 5.30 -4.79
C GLY A 53 -15.70 5.46 -3.27
N ALA A 54 -14.95 4.61 -2.55
CA ALA A 54 -14.71 4.84 -1.13
C ALA A 54 -13.60 5.89 -0.93
N GLU A 55 -13.88 6.94 -0.18
CA GLU A 55 -12.86 7.90 0.27
C GLU A 55 -12.06 7.34 1.46
N VAL A 56 -11.33 6.26 1.22
CA VAL A 56 -10.44 5.61 2.20
C VAL A 56 -8.98 6.02 1.97
N ASP A 57 -8.20 6.08 3.05
CA ASP A 57 -6.74 6.17 2.95
C ASP A 57 -6.17 4.84 2.40
N THR A 58 -5.39 4.92 1.34
CA THR A 58 -4.83 3.76 0.63
C THR A 58 -3.40 3.42 1.03
N ASP A 59 -2.79 4.16 1.95
CA ASP A 59 -1.41 3.95 2.39
C ASP A 59 -1.25 2.81 3.40
N ALA A 60 -2.34 2.08 3.69
CA ALA A 60 -2.29 0.93 4.58
C ALA A 60 -1.41 -0.18 4.00
N THR A 61 -0.40 -0.56 4.78
CA THR A 61 0.53 -1.66 4.47
C THR A 61 0.34 -2.85 5.41
N THR A 62 -0.53 -2.70 6.41
CA THR A 62 -0.89 -3.75 7.38
C THR A 62 -2.41 -3.89 7.52
N ILE A 63 -2.85 -5.04 8.02
CA ILE A 63 -4.28 -5.32 8.26
C ILE A 63 -4.88 -4.33 9.26
N ARG A 64 -4.13 -3.97 10.31
CA ARG A 64 -4.61 -3.02 11.33
C ARG A 64 -4.84 -1.64 10.73
N GLU A 65 -3.86 -1.11 10.00
CA GLU A 65 -4.00 0.19 9.32
C GLU A 65 -5.19 0.19 8.35
N ALA A 66 -5.40 -0.90 7.60
CA ALA A 66 -6.52 -1.02 6.68
C ALA A 66 -7.87 -1.06 7.43
N ALA A 67 -7.96 -1.81 8.53
CA ALA A 67 -9.16 -1.87 9.36
C ALA A 67 -9.50 -0.50 9.95
N ASP A 68 -8.51 0.21 10.51
CA ASP A 68 -8.69 1.54 11.08
C ASP A 68 -9.15 2.55 10.01
N ALA A 69 -8.56 2.50 8.81
CA ALA A 69 -8.94 3.36 7.69
C ALA A 69 -10.38 3.10 7.22
N ILE A 70 -10.79 1.83 7.12
CA ILE A 70 -12.16 1.45 6.75
C ILE A 70 -13.15 1.86 7.84
N GLU A 71 -12.82 1.65 9.12
CA GLU A 71 -13.66 2.04 10.24
C GLU A 71 -13.91 3.56 10.26
N ASN A 72 -12.86 4.35 10.07
CA ASN A 72 -12.97 5.82 10.00
C ASN A 72 -13.86 6.26 8.83
N TRP A 73 -13.69 5.66 7.66
CA TRP A 73 -14.55 5.93 6.51
C TRP A 73 -16.01 5.57 6.76
N LEU A 74 -16.30 4.44 7.42
CA LEU A 74 -17.66 4.04 7.76
C LEU A 74 -18.32 5.01 8.76
N LYS A 75 -17.57 5.46 9.78
CA LYS A 75 -18.06 6.44 10.77
C LYS A 75 -18.37 7.80 10.13
N GLY A 76 -17.52 8.26 9.20
CA GLY A 76 -17.74 9.50 8.45
C GLY A 76 -18.98 9.51 7.55
N ARG A 77 -19.51 8.33 7.20
CA ARG A 77 -20.76 8.19 6.42
C ARG A 77 -22.03 8.15 7.27
N GLN A 78 -21.91 7.97 8.58
CA GLN A 78 -23.04 7.92 9.51
C GLN A 78 -23.34 9.28 10.18
N GLY A 79 -22.54 10.30 9.89
CA GLY A 79 -22.73 11.68 10.33
C GLY A 79 -23.39 12.55 9.28
#